data_AF-A0A940FDQ6-F1
#
_entry.id   AF-A0A940FDQ6-F1
#
_cell.length_a   1.000
_cell.length_b   1.000
_cell.length_c   1.000
_cell.angle_alpha   90.00
_cell.angle_beta   90.00
_cell.angle_gamma   90.00
#
_symmetry.space_group_name_H-M   'P 1'
#
loop_
_entity.id
_entity.type
_entity.pdbx_description
1 polymer ?
#
loop_
_entity_poly.entity_id
_entity_poly.type
_entity_poly.pdbx_seq_one_letter_code
_entity_poly.pdbx_strand_id
1 'polypeptide(L)'
;MKFSNKFTTIEEIESWHQDQYQALTNFKSHQVELALSGNRSLNEKFSELTIDELHSYFDESLEELDYLVSFNLLSAVEAHIRMDFYSKIKDKPRVNITTRYRELYKEKGDMVSLEEDLLRILKEELPDHKSSFSDYIGALKFRHWIAHGRYWVPKFGRNYNTASILPITVATMEAVSELGNAG
;
A
#
# COMPACT_ATOMS: atom_id res chain seq x y z
N MET A 1 -20.11 -8.70 -10.08
CA MET A 1 -19.58 -7.54 -9.32
C MET A 1 -19.66 -6.24 -10.12
N LYS A 2 -20.14 -5.15 -9.49
CA LYS A 2 -20.05 -3.75 -9.96
C LYS A 2 -18.94 -3.05 -9.17
N PHE A 3 -18.11 -2.24 -9.82
CA PHE A 3 -17.05 -1.46 -9.18
C PHE A 3 -17.49 -0.01 -8.99
N SER A 4 -16.99 0.64 -7.93
CA SER A 4 -17.33 2.04 -7.61
C SER A 4 -16.70 3.06 -8.55
N ASN A 5 -15.72 2.66 -9.36
CA ASN A 5 -14.87 3.53 -10.18
C ASN A 5 -14.15 4.64 -9.39
N LYS A 6 -13.98 4.45 -8.08
CA LYS A 6 -13.24 5.34 -7.17
C LYS A 6 -11.97 4.66 -6.66
N PHE A 7 -11.28 3.93 -7.53
CA PHE A 7 -9.98 3.35 -7.18
C PHE A 7 -8.92 4.45 -7.21
N THR A 8 -7.90 4.31 -6.37
CA THR A 8 -6.77 5.24 -6.31
C THR A 8 -5.58 4.61 -7.00
N THR A 9 -4.83 5.38 -7.79
CA THR A 9 -3.60 4.89 -8.44
C THR A 9 -2.40 5.02 -7.52
N ILE A 10 -1.29 4.32 -7.84
CA ILE A 10 -0.05 4.46 -7.08
C ILE A 10 0.45 5.91 -7.13
N GLU A 11 0.37 6.54 -8.29
CA GLU A 11 0.84 7.90 -8.52
C GLU A 11 0.02 8.92 -7.71
N GLU A 12 -1.30 8.74 -7.62
CA GLU A 12 -2.16 9.57 -6.77
C GLU A 12 -1.80 9.44 -5.29
N ILE A 13 -1.52 8.21 -4.83
CA ILE A 13 -1.13 7.95 -3.43
C ILE A 13 0.25 8.54 -3.14
N GLU A 14 1.21 8.35 -4.04
CA GLU A 14 2.56 8.89 -3.90
C GLU A 14 2.56 10.42 -3.90
N SER A 15 1.84 11.05 -4.85
CA SER A 15 1.71 12.50 -4.90
C SER A 15 1.10 13.04 -3.60
N TRP A 16 0.05 12.40 -3.09
CA TRP A 16 -0.55 12.79 -1.83
C TRP A 16 0.41 12.63 -0.65
N HIS A 17 1.18 11.54 -0.59
CA HIS A 17 2.20 11.32 0.43
C HIS A 17 3.24 12.43 0.43
N GLN A 18 3.76 12.80 -0.74
CA GLN A 18 4.75 13.88 -0.88
C GLN A 18 4.20 15.22 -0.38
N ASP A 19 2.96 15.54 -0.75
CA ASP A 19 2.28 16.76 -0.28
C ASP A 19 2.12 16.78 1.24
N GLN A 20 1.65 15.68 1.83
CA GLN A 20 1.46 15.57 3.29
C GLN A 20 2.79 15.59 4.04
N TYR A 21 3.80 14.89 3.54
CA TYR A 21 5.13 14.85 4.12
C TYR A 21 5.76 16.24 4.16
N GLN A 22 5.69 16.97 3.04
CA GLN A 22 6.20 18.33 2.94
C GLN A 22 5.44 19.28 3.86
N ALA A 23 4.10 19.20 3.88
CA ALA A 23 3.27 20.02 4.76
C ALA A 23 3.60 19.79 6.24
N LEU A 24 3.73 18.54 6.66
CA LEU A 24 4.02 18.18 8.04
C LEU A 24 5.44 18.60 8.44
N THR A 25 6.42 18.43 7.54
CA THR A 25 7.81 18.87 7.76
C THR A 25 7.93 20.40 7.88
N ASN A 26 7.22 21.13 7.03
CA ASN A 26 7.15 22.59 7.09
C ASN A 26 6.49 23.05 8.40
N PHE A 27 5.40 22.39 8.78
CA PHE A 27 4.70 22.70 10.02
C PHE A 27 5.57 22.41 11.24
N LYS A 28 6.27 21.27 11.28
CA LYS A 28 7.29 20.94 12.30
C LYS A 28 8.31 22.06 12.43
N SER A 29 8.94 22.44 11.31
CA SER A 29 10.00 23.44 11.28
C SER A 29 9.52 24.79 11.83
N HIS A 30 8.31 25.21 11.42
CA HIS A 30 7.72 26.44 11.90
C HIS A 30 7.40 26.41 13.41
N GLN A 31 6.83 25.31 13.92
CA GLN A 31 6.52 25.20 15.35
C GLN A 31 7.80 25.17 16.21
N VAL A 32 8.86 24.51 15.75
CA VAL A 32 10.16 24.49 16.43
C VAL A 32 10.76 25.91 16.48
N GLU A 33 10.71 26.67 15.39
CA GLU A 33 11.17 28.06 15.35
C GLU A 33 10.40 28.95 16.35
N LEU A 34 9.06 28.81 16.40
CA LEU A 34 8.22 29.55 17.35
C LEU A 34 8.54 29.18 18.80
N ALA A 35 8.76 27.90 19.09
CA ALA A 35 9.11 27.43 20.42
C ALA A 35 10.47 27.97 20.88
N LEU A 36 11.49 27.92 20.01
CA LEU A 36 12.83 28.45 20.31
C LEU A 36 12.84 29.97 20.53
N SER A 37 11.98 30.70 19.82
CA SER A 37 11.87 32.16 19.94
C SER A 37 10.96 32.62 21.11
N GLY A 38 10.32 31.70 21.83
CA GLY A 38 9.34 32.03 22.89
C GLY A 38 8.12 32.78 22.35
N ASN A 39 7.77 32.56 21.08
CA ASN A 39 6.73 33.30 20.39
C ASN A 39 5.33 32.85 20.84
N ARG A 40 4.46 33.81 21.17
CA ARG A 40 3.07 33.56 21.61
C ARG A 40 2.18 32.96 20.52
N SER A 41 2.61 32.96 19.27
CA SER A 41 1.92 32.29 18.15
C SER A 41 2.17 30.79 18.08
N LEU A 42 2.98 30.22 18.97
CA LEU A 42 3.12 28.76 19.11
C LEU A 42 1.73 28.13 19.34
N ASN A 43 1.45 27.03 18.65
CA ASN A 43 0.18 26.33 18.84
C ASN A 43 0.08 25.86 20.31
N GLU A 44 -1.07 26.11 20.94
CA GLU A 44 -1.33 25.76 22.35
C GLU A 44 -1.08 24.27 22.66
N LYS A 45 -1.31 23.38 21.68
CA LYS A 45 -1.00 21.95 21.83
C LYS A 45 0.48 21.69 22.16
N PHE A 46 1.37 22.56 21.72
CA PHE A 46 2.82 22.40 21.84
C PHE A 46 3.44 23.31 22.90
N SER A 47 2.66 24.17 23.58
CA SER A 47 3.22 25.17 24.50
C SER A 47 3.84 24.57 25.76
N GLU A 48 3.46 23.34 26.12
CA GLU A 48 3.98 22.62 27.28
C GLU A 48 5.05 21.58 26.92
N LEU A 49 5.35 21.41 25.62
CA LEU A 49 6.38 20.47 25.18
C LEU A 49 7.77 21.11 25.20
N THR A 50 8.75 20.32 25.59
CA THR A 50 10.16 20.61 25.28
C THR A 50 10.41 20.51 23.78
N ILE A 51 11.54 21.07 23.33
CA ILE A 51 11.95 20.97 21.91
C ILE A 51 12.11 19.51 21.48
N ASP A 52 12.70 18.66 22.33
CA ASP A 52 12.88 17.25 22.03
C ASP A 52 11.53 16.52 21.92
N GLU A 53 10.59 16.77 22.84
CA GLU A 53 9.23 16.20 22.77
C GLU A 53 8.46 16.69 21.53
N LEU A 54 8.64 17.95 21.14
CA LEU A 54 8.07 18.49 19.91
C LEU A 54 8.65 17.78 18.67
N HIS A 55 9.97 17.54 18.64
CA HIS A 55 10.60 16.76 17.58
C HIS A 55 10.03 15.33 17.53
N SER A 56 9.98 14.64 18.67
CA SER A 56 9.44 13.28 18.78
C SER A 56 7.99 13.20 18.31
N TYR A 57 7.13 14.14 18.72
CA TYR A 57 5.73 14.18 18.28
C TYR A 57 5.61 14.22 16.75
N PHE A 58 6.43 15.04 16.08
CA PHE A 58 6.38 15.15 14.63
C PHE A 58 7.03 13.95 13.93
N ASP A 59 8.07 13.36 14.52
CA ASP A 59 8.69 12.13 13.99
C ASP A 59 7.71 10.96 14.07
N GLU A 60 6.98 10.80 15.18
CA GLU A 60 5.89 9.83 15.32
C GLU A 60 4.76 10.10 14.32
N SER A 61 4.43 11.37 14.08
CA SER A 61 3.40 11.75 13.10
C SER A 61 3.80 11.41 11.66
N LEU A 62 5.09 11.60 11.31
CA LEU A 62 5.64 11.23 10.01
C LEU A 62 5.69 9.70 9.84
N GLU A 63 6.03 8.97 10.91
CA GLU A 63 6.00 7.51 10.91
C GLU A 63 4.57 6.97 10.71
N GLU A 64 3.57 7.55 11.37
CA GLU A 64 2.17 7.17 11.16
C GLU A 64 1.71 7.47 9.73
N LEU A 65 2.12 8.60 9.15
CA LEU A 65 1.87 8.91 7.75
C LEU A 65 2.45 7.82 6.83
N ASP A 66 3.67 7.36 7.09
CA ASP A 66 4.30 6.28 6.33
C ASP A 66 3.54 4.95 6.46
N TYR A 67 3.02 4.62 7.64
CA TYR A 67 2.17 3.46 7.82
C TYR A 67 0.88 3.54 7.00
N LEU A 68 0.18 4.68 7.06
CA LEU A 68 -1.07 4.88 6.34
C LEU A 68 -0.88 4.82 4.82
N VAL A 69 0.18 5.43 4.31
CA VAL A 69 0.50 5.41 2.88
C VAL A 69 0.88 4.01 2.43
N SER A 70 1.75 3.32 3.19
CA SER A 70 2.12 1.93 2.88
C SER A 70 0.90 1.01 2.84
N PHE A 71 -0.02 1.15 3.79
CA PHE A 71 -1.27 0.41 3.80
C PHE A 71 -2.13 0.70 2.56
N ASN A 72 -2.23 1.97 2.15
CA ASN A 72 -3.01 2.39 1.00
C ASN A 72 -2.41 1.85 -0.32
N LEU A 73 -1.09 1.95 -0.50
CA LEU A 73 -0.37 1.40 -1.64
C LEU A 73 -0.63 -0.10 -1.80
N LEU A 74 -0.47 -0.88 -0.71
CA LEU A 74 -0.73 -2.32 -0.74
C LEU A 74 -2.21 -2.62 -1.05
N SER A 75 -3.13 -1.86 -0.47
CA SER A 75 -4.57 -2.04 -0.72
C SER A 75 -4.96 -1.72 -2.17
N ALA A 76 -4.31 -0.74 -2.80
CA ALA A 76 -4.53 -0.39 -4.20
C ALA A 76 -4.10 -1.54 -5.14
N VAL A 77 -2.96 -2.19 -4.87
CA VAL A 77 -2.52 -3.37 -5.63
C VAL A 77 -3.50 -4.54 -5.46
N GLU A 78 -3.97 -4.82 -4.23
CA GLU A 78 -5.00 -5.84 -4.01
C GLU A 78 -6.26 -5.54 -4.83
N ALA A 79 -6.74 -4.30 -4.79
CA ALA A 79 -7.91 -3.89 -5.55
C ALA A 79 -7.70 -4.09 -7.05
N HIS A 80 -6.53 -3.73 -7.57
CA HIS A 80 -6.17 -3.91 -8.97
C HIS A 80 -6.16 -5.38 -9.39
N ILE A 81 -5.53 -6.27 -8.61
CA ILE A 81 -5.52 -7.73 -8.85
C ILE A 81 -6.95 -8.28 -8.85
N ARG A 82 -7.79 -7.87 -7.88
CA ARG A 82 -9.19 -8.31 -7.83
C ARG A 82 -9.98 -7.82 -9.04
N MET A 83 -9.79 -6.57 -9.45
CA MET A 83 -10.44 -6.01 -10.63
C MET A 83 -10.04 -6.75 -11.90
N ASP A 84 -8.76 -7.08 -12.07
CA ASP A 84 -8.26 -7.90 -13.18
C ASP A 84 -8.89 -9.31 -13.16
N PHE A 85 -8.93 -9.97 -12.01
CA PHE A 85 -9.59 -11.27 -11.88
C PHE A 85 -11.06 -11.22 -12.34
N TYR A 86 -11.83 -10.28 -11.79
CA TYR A 86 -13.26 -10.16 -12.09
C TYR A 86 -13.56 -9.66 -13.51
N SER A 87 -12.67 -8.91 -14.14
CA SER A 87 -12.81 -8.52 -15.54
C SER A 87 -12.60 -9.74 -16.44
N LYS A 88 -11.49 -10.47 -16.24
CA LYS A 88 -11.13 -11.63 -17.06
C LYS A 88 -12.15 -12.77 -17.00
N ILE A 89 -12.76 -13.06 -15.85
CA ILE A 89 -13.78 -14.13 -15.79
C ILE A 89 -15.01 -13.82 -16.64
N LYS A 90 -15.34 -12.54 -16.85
CA LYS A 90 -16.47 -12.09 -17.67
C LYS A 90 -16.14 -12.11 -19.17
N ASP A 91 -14.88 -11.87 -19.53
CA ASP A 91 -14.44 -11.82 -20.92
C ASP A 91 -14.39 -13.18 -21.59
N LYS A 92 -14.51 -13.23 -22.93
CA LYS A 92 -14.30 -14.50 -23.66
C LYS A 92 -12.87 -14.99 -23.37
N PRO A 93 -12.66 -16.31 -23.20
CA PRO A 93 -11.35 -16.82 -22.85
C PRO A 93 -10.40 -16.57 -24.02
N ARG A 94 -9.37 -15.77 -23.78
CA ARG A 94 -8.35 -15.40 -24.78
C ARG A 94 -6.97 -15.97 -24.44
N VAL A 95 -6.71 -16.24 -23.16
CA VAL A 95 -5.38 -16.64 -22.64
C VAL A 95 -5.55 -17.66 -21.51
N ASN A 96 -4.53 -18.50 -21.26
CA ASN A 96 -4.52 -19.55 -20.23
C ASN A 96 -5.01 -19.06 -18.86
N ILE A 97 -4.51 -17.91 -18.39
CA ILE A 97 -4.91 -17.31 -17.12
C ILE A 97 -6.42 -17.08 -16.98
N THR A 98 -7.12 -16.75 -18.08
CA THR A 98 -8.58 -16.53 -18.05
C THR A 98 -9.33 -17.83 -17.76
N THR A 99 -8.85 -18.95 -18.31
CA THR A 99 -9.42 -20.29 -18.04
C THR A 99 -9.22 -20.65 -16.57
N ARG A 100 -7.99 -20.48 -16.05
CA ARG A 100 -7.68 -20.77 -14.64
C ARG A 100 -8.50 -19.92 -13.68
N TYR A 101 -8.67 -18.64 -13.95
CA TYR A 101 -9.52 -17.75 -13.13
C TYR A 101 -10.98 -18.18 -13.12
N ARG A 102 -11.52 -18.69 -14.23
CA ARG A 102 -12.89 -19.18 -14.29
C ARG A 102 -13.10 -20.48 -13.54
N GLU A 103 -12.15 -21.40 -13.64
CA GLU A 103 -12.17 -22.64 -12.87
C GLU A 103 -12.12 -22.35 -11.38
N LEU A 104 -11.21 -21.46 -10.97
CA LEU A 104 -11.12 -20.98 -9.60
C LEU A 104 -12.42 -20.31 -9.13
N TYR A 105 -13.02 -19.43 -9.93
CA TYR A 105 -14.29 -18.79 -9.58
C TYR A 105 -15.45 -19.78 -9.51
N LYS A 106 -15.47 -20.81 -10.36
CA LYS A 106 -16.49 -21.86 -10.31
C LYS A 106 -16.38 -22.69 -9.02
N GLU A 107 -15.18 -22.91 -8.53
CA GLU A 107 -14.92 -23.64 -7.29
C GLU A 107 -15.22 -22.80 -6.03
N LYS A 108 -14.73 -21.55 -5.98
CA LYS A 108 -14.73 -20.74 -4.76
C LYS A 108 -15.64 -19.51 -4.79
N GLY A 109 -16.11 -19.09 -5.95
CA GLY A 109 -16.93 -17.88 -6.11
C GLY A 109 -16.27 -16.64 -5.53
N ASP A 110 -16.98 -15.94 -4.65
CA ASP A 110 -16.46 -14.73 -3.97
C ASP A 110 -15.48 -15.04 -2.83
N MET A 111 -15.30 -16.33 -2.45
CA MET A 111 -14.38 -16.76 -1.38
C MET A 111 -12.92 -16.92 -1.86
N VAL A 112 -12.62 -16.45 -3.07
CA VAL A 112 -11.27 -16.48 -3.64
C VAL A 112 -10.31 -15.61 -2.81
N SER A 113 -9.25 -16.25 -2.32
CA SER A 113 -8.21 -15.61 -1.51
C SER A 113 -7.23 -14.83 -2.39
N LEU A 114 -6.81 -13.64 -1.94
CA LEU A 114 -5.75 -12.90 -2.62
C LEU A 114 -4.43 -13.70 -2.59
N GLU A 115 -4.01 -14.15 -1.41
CA GLU A 115 -2.70 -14.79 -1.20
C GLU A 115 -2.65 -16.22 -1.71
N GLU A 116 -3.59 -17.05 -1.26
CA GLU A 116 -3.56 -18.50 -1.49
C GLU A 116 -4.01 -18.88 -2.91
N ASP A 117 -4.78 -18.02 -3.57
CA ASP A 117 -5.34 -18.29 -4.89
C ASP A 117 -4.79 -17.36 -5.96
N LEU A 118 -5.08 -16.06 -5.90
CA LEU A 118 -4.77 -15.14 -7.01
C LEU A 118 -3.27 -14.93 -7.19
N LEU A 119 -2.55 -14.58 -6.12
CA LEU A 119 -1.09 -14.37 -6.17
C LEU A 119 -0.34 -15.66 -6.50
N ARG A 120 -0.86 -16.82 -6.09
CA ARG A 120 -0.30 -18.12 -6.47
C ARG A 120 -0.43 -18.36 -7.98
N ILE A 121 -1.62 -18.14 -8.57
CA ILE A 121 -1.82 -18.27 -10.02
C ILE A 121 -0.93 -17.28 -10.78
N LEU A 122 -0.88 -16.01 -10.35
CA LEU A 122 -0.05 -14.99 -10.99
C LEU A 122 1.43 -15.38 -11.02
N LYS A 123 1.97 -15.94 -9.92
CA LYS A 123 3.35 -16.45 -9.86
C LYS A 123 3.62 -17.61 -10.81
N GLU A 124 2.63 -18.43 -11.08
CA GLU A 124 2.75 -19.59 -11.98
C GLU A 124 2.65 -19.16 -13.45
N GLU A 125 1.78 -18.19 -13.76
CA GLU A 125 1.58 -17.68 -15.13
C GLU A 125 2.64 -16.65 -15.55
N LEU A 126 3.26 -15.96 -14.60
CA LEU A 126 4.30 -14.96 -14.82
C LEU A 126 5.58 -15.32 -14.05
N PRO A 127 6.31 -16.37 -14.48
CA PRO A 127 7.51 -16.83 -13.78
C PRO A 127 8.61 -15.77 -13.72
N ASP A 128 8.71 -14.91 -14.73
CA ASP A 128 9.70 -13.83 -14.79
C ASP A 128 9.47 -12.75 -13.71
N HIS A 129 8.22 -12.62 -13.22
CA HIS A 129 7.82 -11.68 -12.17
C HIS A 129 7.65 -12.32 -10.80
N LYS A 130 8.12 -13.57 -10.62
CA LYS A 130 7.96 -14.33 -9.38
C LYS A 130 8.52 -13.62 -8.15
N SER A 131 9.61 -12.86 -8.30
CA SER A 131 10.19 -12.03 -7.24
C SER A 131 9.22 -10.94 -6.79
N SER A 132 8.68 -10.15 -7.74
CA SER A 132 7.72 -9.07 -7.47
C SER A 132 6.53 -9.55 -6.64
N PHE A 133 5.90 -10.66 -7.04
CA PHE A 133 4.80 -11.24 -6.26
C PHE A 133 5.23 -11.78 -4.90
N SER A 134 6.43 -12.34 -4.79
CA SER A 134 6.94 -12.85 -3.50
C SER A 134 7.25 -11.73 -2.52
N ASP A 135 7.78 -10.61 -3.03
CA ASP A 135 7.99 -9.39 -2.26
C ASP A 135 6.68 -8.79 -1.75
N TYR A 136 5.67 -8.74 -2.62
CA TYR A 136 4.33 -8.28 -2.29
C TYR A 136 3.66 -9.17 -1.23
N ILE A 137 3.70 -10.49 -1.38
CA ILE A 137 3.22 -11.44 -0.35
C ILE A 137 3.91 -11.20 0.99
N GLY A 138 5.22 -10.97 0.99
CA GLY A 138 5.94 -10.61 2.21
C GLY A 138 5.41 -9.33 2.86
N ALA A 139 5.12 -8.31 2.05
CA ALA A 139 4.59 -7.03 2.49
C ALA A 139 3.14 -7.10 3.00
N LEU A 140 2.35 -8.10 2.60
CA LEU A 140 0.99 -8.28 3.13
C LEU A 140 0.98 -8.57 4.64
N LYS A 141 2.04 -9.16 5.19
CA LYS A 141 2.20 -9.30 6.65
C LYS A 141 2.28 -7.95 7.36
N PHE A 142 2.95 -6.97 6.74
CA PHE A 142 3.02 -5.60 7.24
C PHE A 142 1.66 -4.91 7.12
N ARG A 143 0.98 -5.05 5.98
CA ARG A 143 -0.40 -4.57 5.82
C ARG A 143 -1.33 -5.13 6.90
N HIS A 144 -1.28 -6.43 7.18
CA HIS A 144 -2.10 -7.06 8.22
C HIS A 144 -1.81 -6.47 9.60
N TRP A 145 -0.53 -6.30 9.94
CA TRP A 145 -0.14 -5.67 11.19
C TRP A 145 -0.72 -4.26 11.36
N ILE A 146 -0.65 -3.43 10.32
CA ILE A 146 -1.27 -2.09 10.32
C ILE A 146 -2.80 -2.20 10.45
N ALA A 147 -3.44 -3.04 9.64
CA ALA A 147 -4.91 -3.20 9.58
C ALA A 147 -5.53 -3.59 10.93
N HIS A 148 -4.79 -4.33 11.74
CA HIS A 148 -5.23 -4.79 13.05
C HIS A 148 -4.80 -3.84 14.19
N GLY A 149 -4.33 -2.64 13.88
CA GLY A 149 -3.94 -1.66 14.92
C GLY A 149 -2.64 -2.01 15.62
N ARG A 150 -1.76 -2.77 14.98
CA ARG A 150 -0.38 -3.02 15.42
C ARG A 150 -0.26 -3.69 16.79
N TYR A 151 -1.27 -4.47 17.22
CA TYR A 151 -1.36 -4.98 18.60
C TYR A 151 -0.36 -6.07 18.98
N TRP A 152 0.36 -6.67 18.02
CA TRP A 152 1.39 -7.68 18.28
C TRP A 152 2.77 -7.21 17.84
N VAL A 153 3.82 -7.79 18.43
CA VAL A 153 5.21 -7.59 18.00
C VAL A 153 5.41 -8.31 16.66
N PRO A 154 5.62 -7.58 15.56
CA PRO A 154 5.74 -8.21 14.26
C PRO A 154 7.09 -8.89 14.09
N LYS A 155 7.12 -9.95 13.28
CA LYS A 155 8.35 -10.59 12.79
C LYS A 155 8.39 -10.44 11.29
N PHE A 156 8.76 -9.24 10.84
CA PHE A 156 9.00 -8.98 9.43
C PHE A 156 10.39 -9.47 9.05
N GLY A 157 10.56 -9.98 7.83
CA GLY A 157 11.88 -10.35 7.30
C GLY A 157 12.74 -9.13 6.89
N ARG A 158 12.15 -7.93 6.93
CA ARG A 158 12.77 -6.63 6.60
C ARG A 158 11.99 -5.51 7.27
N ASN A 159 12.58 -4.32 7.35
CA ASN A 159 11.88 -3.11 7.76
C ASN A 159 11.04 -2.60 6.59
N TYR A 160 9.79 -2.25 6.88
CA TYR A 160 8.86 -1.71 5.89
C TYR A 160 8.52 -0.26 6.23
N ASN A 161 8.62 0.58 5.22
CA ASN A 161 8.17 1.98 5.16
C ASN A 161 7.77 2.32 3.72
N THR A 162 7.28 3.53 3.48
CA THR A 162 6.82 3.96 2.15
C THR A 162 7.89 3.77 1.08
N ALA A 163 9.15 4.14 1.36
CA ALA A 163 10.27 4.01 0.42
C ALA A 163 10.54 2.56 -0.01
N SER A 164 10.33 1.59 0.90
CA SER A 164 10.46 0.16 0.59
C SER A 164 9.21 -0.44 -0.06
N ILE A 165 8.02 0.07 0.25
CA ILE A 165 6.74 -0.47 -0.23
C ILE A 165 6.43 0.01 -1.65
N LEU A 166 6.70 1.27 -1.95
CA LEU A 166 6.45 1.85 -3.27
C LEU A 166 7.03 1.01 -4.42
N PRO A 167 8.34 0.66 -4.46
CA PRO A 167 8.89 -0.14 -5.55
C PRO A 167 8.28 -1.55 -5.63
N ILE A 168 7.89 -2.15 -4.50
CA ILE A 168 7.19 -3.46 -4.48
C ILE A 168 5.83 -3.32 -5.16
N THR A 169 5.09 -2.25 -4.85
CA THR A 169 3.76 -2.03 -5.42
C THR A 169 3.79 -1.69 -6.90
N VAL A 170 4.74 -0.87 -7.34
CA VAL A 170 4.96 -0.55 -8.77
C VAL A 170 5.28 -1.83 -9.55
N ALA A 171 6.31 -2.59 -9.13
CA ALA A 171 6.72 -3.81 -9.81
C ALA A 171 5.60 -4.85 -9.89
N THR A 172 4.74 -4.92 -8.87
CA THR A 172 3.59 -5.84 -8.87
C THR A 172 2.47 -5.36 -9.80
N MET A 173 2.17 -4.06 -9.84
CA MET A 173 1.17 -3.51 -10.78
C MET A 173 1.61 -3.67 -12.23
N GLU A 174 2.87 -3.42 -12.54
CA GLU A 174 3.44 -3.61 -13.88
C GLU A 174 3.30 -5.07 -14.32
N ALA A 175 3.71 -6.02 -13.46
CA ALA A 175 3.58 -7.45 -13.74
C ALA A 175 2.13 -7.87 -14.02
N VAL A 176 1.15 -7.35 -13.27
CA VAL A 176 -0.27 -7.66 -13.51
C VAL A 176 -0.76 -7.02 -14.80
N SER A 177 -0.29 -5.82 -15.13
CA SER A 177 -0.68 -5.10 -16.36
C SER A 177 -0.15 -5.76 -17.63
N GLU A 178 1.01 -6.42 -17.59
CA GLU A 178 1.56 -7.17 -18.72
C GLU A 178 0.63 -8.27 -19.23
N LEU A 179 -0.17 -8.89 -18.35
CA LEU A 179 -1.19 -9.88 -18.73
C LEU A 179 -2.30 -9.31 -19.61
N GLY A 180 -2.51 -8.00 -19.57
CA GLY A 180 -3.46 -7.30 -20.45
C GLY A 180 -2.93 -7.06 -21.86
N ASN A 181 -1.60 -6.98 -22.01
CA ASN A 181 -0.92 -6.58 -23.25
C ASN A 181 -0.35 -7.76 -24.06
N ALA A 182 -0.27 -8.96 -23.48
CA ALA A 182 0.26 -10.16 -24.14
C ALA A 182 -0.74 -10.83 -25.12
N GLY A 183 -1.63 -10.05 -25.75
CA GLY A 183 -2.71 -10.52 -26.63
C GLY A 183 -2.65 -9.98 -28.05
#